data_AF-A0A497KYN7-F1
#
_entry.id   AF-A0A497KYN7-F1
#
_cell.length_a   1.000
_cell.length_b   1.000
_cell.length_c   1.000
_cell.angle_alpha   90.00
_cell.angle_beta   90.00
_cell.angle_gamma   90.00
#
_symmetry.space_group_name_H-M   'P 1'
#
loop_
_entity.id
_entity.type
_entity.pdbx_description
1 polymer ?
#
loop_
_entity_poly.entity_id
_entity_poly.type
_entity_poly.pdbx_seq_one_letter_code
_entity_poly.pdbx_strand_id
1 'polypeptide(L)'
;RRRYHLKNGAVVEIVRGVENPEFCLHCHRLRLTSDGYLKPCLMRDDNLVDLLPLLSGNPDEGLIEAFKEAIRRRRPYWVRQP
;
A
#
# COMPACT_ATOMS: atom_id res chain seq x y z
N ARG A 1 19.57 0.18 1.03
CA ARG A 1 19.40 1.65 1.05
C ARG A 1 20.64 2.29 1.67
N ARG A 2 21.05 3.47 1.19
CA ARG A 2 22.30 4.12 1.64
C ARG A 2 22.10 4.78 3.00
N ARG A 3 22.96 4.43 3.96
CA ARG A 3 23.03 5.06 5.28
C ARG A 3 24.24 5.99 5.37
N TYR A 4 24.08 7.12 6.03
CA TYR A 4 25.10 8.14 6.24
C TYR A 4 25.42 8.21 7.73
N HIS A 5 26.70 8.15 8.09
CA HIS A 5 27.17 8.21 9.47
C HIS A 5 27.71 9.62 9.73
N LEU A 6 27.13 10.32 10.70
CA LEU A 6 27.52 11.67 11.08
C LEU A 6 28.59 11.64 12.18
N LYS A 7 29.36 12.74 12.31
CA LYS A 7 30.46 12.85 13.29
C LYS A 7 30.01 12.70 14.74
N ASN A 8 28.75 13.00 15.04
CA ASN A 8 28.14 12.86 16.37
C ASN A 8 27.57 11.45 16.64
N GLY A 9 27.84 10.47 15.76
CA GLY A 9 27.34 9.10 15.88
C GLY A 9 25.93 8.87 15.34
N ALA A 10 25.23 9.91 14.87
CA ALA A 10 23.91 9.74 14.28
C ALA A 10 24.00 8.99 12.92
N VAL A 11 22.98 8.18 12.65
CA VAL A 11 22.83 7.46 11.37
C VAL A 11 21.60 7.97 10.65
N VAL A 12 21.78 8.44 9.42
CA VAL A 12 20.72 9.01 8.60
C VAL A 12 20.51 8.16 7.35
N GLU A 13 19.26 7.88 7.00
CA GLU A 13 18.85 7.28 5.72
C GLU A 13 17.92 8.23 4.98
N ILE A 14 18.15 8.43 3.69
CA ILE A 14 17.24 9.22 2.83
C ILE A 14 16.27 8.27 2.15
N VAL A 15 14.97 8.42 2.43
CA VAL A 15 13.90 7.65 1.81
C VAL A 15 13.26 8.45 0.67
N ARG A 16 13.44 7.99 -0.56
CA ARG A 16 12.84 8.59 -1.77
C ARG A 16 11.50 7.94 -2.09
N GLY A 17 10.46 8.30 -1.35
CA GLY A 17 9.12 7.71 -1.49
C GLY A 17 8.20 8.39 -2.51
N VAL A 18 8.58 9.57 -3.01
CA VAL A 18 7.80 10.41 -3.93
C VAL A 18 8.47 10.41 -5.30
N GLU A 19 7.68 10.41 -6.38
CA GLU A 19 8.16 10.37 -7.78
C GLU A 19 9.13 9.22 -8.07
N ASN A 20 8.99 8.12 -7.32
CA ASN A 20 9.89 6.98 -7.41
C ASN A 20 9.10 5.71 -7.79
N PRO A 21 9.07 5.35 -9.09
CA PRO A 21 8.38 4.15 -9.55
C PRO A 21 8.91 2.85 -8.95
N GLU A 22 10.21 2.79 -8.64
CA GLU A 22 10.83 1.63 -8.00
C GLU A 22 10.26 1.43 -6.59
N PHE A 23 10.17 2.51 -5.82
CA PHE A 23 9.62 2.46 -4.46
C PHE A 23 8.16 2.00 -4.47
N CYS A 24 7.37 2.47 -5.44
CA CYS A 24 5.99 2.02 -5.61
C CYS A 24 5.90 0.54 -6.01
N LEU A 25 6.78 0.08 -6.92
CA LEU A 25 6.79 -1.30 -7.41
C LEU A 25 7.03 -2.31 -6.27
N HIS A 26 7.91 -1.98 -5.34
CA HIS A 26 8.25 -2.81 -4.18
C HIS A 26 7.36 -2.57 -2.95
N CYS A 27 6.28 -1.79 -3.06
CA CYS A 27 5.35 -1.57 -1.95
C CYS A 27 4.34 -2.72 -1.85
N HIS A 28 4.36 -3.45 -0.73
CA HIS A 28 3.42 -4.54 -0.44
C HIS A 28 2.38 -4.20 0.64
N ARG A 29 2.29 -2.91 1.03
CA ARG A 29 1.43 -2.49 2.14
C ARG A 29 -0.02 -2.32 1.69
N LEU A 30 -0.91 -3.14 2.24
CA LEU A 30 -2.35 -2.94 2.23
C LEU A 30 -2.78 -2.08 3.43
N ARG A 31 -3.82 -1.27 3.29
CA ARG A 31 -4.35 -0.38 4.34
C ARG A 31 -5.86 -0.58 4.47
N LEU A 32 -6.39 -0.25 5.64
CA LEU A 32 -7.82 -0.15 5.91
C LEU A 32 -8.16 1.33 6.12
N THR A 33 -9.19 1.84 5.46
CA THR A 33 -9.70 3.19 5.67
C THR A 33 -10.71 3.20 6.82
N SER A 34 -10.96 4.37 7.42
CA SER A 34 -11.91 4.51 8.53
C SER A 34 -13.36 4.21 8.17
N ASP A 35 -13.71 4.32 6.88
CA ASP A 35 -15.01 4.01 6.29
C ASP A 35 -15.08 2.57 5.73
N GLY A 36 -14.10 1.72 6.01
CA GLY A 36 -14.22 0.27 5.79
C GLY A 36 -13.75 -0.25 4.43
N TYR A 37 -12.89 0.48 3.71
CA TYR A 37 -12.30 -0.01 2.45
C TYR A 37 -10.88 -0.55 2.65
N LEU A 38 -10.57 -1.65 1.95
CA LEU A 38 -9.18 -2.01 1.69
C LEU A 38 -8.60 -1.07 0.63
N LYS A 39 -7.49 -0.42 0.97
CA LYS A 39 -6.76 0.56 0.14
C LYS A 39 -5.37 0.02 -0.25
N PRO A 40 -5.20 -0.53 -1.46
CA PRO A 40 -3.94 -1.15 -1.90
C PRO A 40 -2.80 -0.17 -2.11
N CYS A 41 -3.09 1.11 -2.34
CA CYS A 41 -2.10 2.17 -2.50
C CYS A 41 -2.51 3.40 -1.69
N LEU A 42 -1.56 4.02 -0.98
CA LEU A 42 -1.83 5.23 -0.20
C LEU A 42 -2.37 6.39 -1.05
N MET A 43 -1.88 6.50 -2.29
CA MET A 43 -2.12 7.64 -3.18
C MET A 43 -3.26 7.43 -4.18
N ARG A 44 -4.00 6.31 -4.10
CA ARG A 44 -5.07 5.97 -5.06
C ARG A 44 -6.39 5.71 -4.37
N ASP A 45 -7.46 6.23 -4.95
CA ASP A 45 -8.85 5.98 -4.51
C ASP A 45 -9.67 5.27 -5.59
N ASP A 46 -9.08 4.98 -6.76
CA ASP A 46 -9.74 4.33 -7.88
C ASP A 46 -9.67 2.79 -7.83
N ASN A 47 -9.07 2.22 -6.78
CA ASN A 47 -8.81 0.79 -6.67
C ASN A 47 -9.14 0.20 -5.30
N LEU A 48 -10.07 0.84 -4.58
CA LEU A 48 -10.56 0.41 -3.28
C LEU A 48 -11.41 -0.87 -3.38
N VAL A 49 -11.49 -1.62 -2.28
CA VAL A 49 -12.39 -2.77 -2.13
C VAL A 49 -13.20 -2.57 -0.85
N ASP A 50 -14.52 -2.55 -0.97
CA ASP A 50 -15.43 -2.37 0.16
C ASP A 50 -15.50 -3.63 1.02
N LEU A 51 -15.25 -3.51 2.32
CA LEU A 51 -15.40 -4.62 3.26
C LEU A 51 -16.73 -4.59 4.00
N LEU A 52 -17.39 -3.44 4.14
CA LEU A 52 -18.55 -3.31 5.03
C LEU A 52 -19.66 -4.33 4.71
N PRO A 53 -20.02 -4.61 3.43
CA PRO A 53 -21.03 -5.61 3.10
C PRO A 53 -20.66 -7.04 3.53
N LEU A 54 -19.37 -7.33 3.72
CA LEU A 54 -18.86 -8.66 4.04
C LEU A 54 -18.78 -8.91 5.55
N LEU A 55 -18.87 -7.84 6.35
CA LEU A 55 -18.77 -7.92 7.81
C LEU A 55 -20.08 -8.36 8.49
N SER A 56 -21.19 -8.37 7.76
CA SER A 56 -22.46 -8.94 8.24
C SER A 56 -22.53 -10.44 7.93
N GLY A 57 -22.51 -11.30 8.95
CA GLY A 57 -22.73 -12.75 8.81
C GLY A 57 -21.52 -13.62 9.22
N ASN A 58 -21.25 -14.69 8.47
CA ASN A 58 -20.08 -15.57 8.62
C ASN A 58 -18.99 -15.15 7.61
N PRO A 59 -18.00 -14.32 8.02
CA PRO A 59 -17.28 -13.44 7.10
C PRO A 59 -16.03 -14.08 6.46
N ASP A 60 -15.63 -15.29 6.87
CA ASP A 60 -14.27 -15.77 6.63
C ASP A 60 -13.92 -15.94 5.13
N GLU A 61 -14.77 -16.60 4.34
CA GLU A 61 -14.51 -16.79 2.90
C GLU A 61 -14.60 -15.49 2.10
N GLY A 62 -15.62 -14.67 2.39
CA GLY A 62 -15.83 -13.39 1.72
C GLY A 62 -14.69 -12.41 1.97
N LEU A 63 -14.19 -12.35 3.22
CA LEU A 63 -13.04 -11.53 3.57
C LEU A 63 -11.78 -12.00 2.84
N ILE A 64 -11.50 -13.31 2.80
CA ILE A 64 -10.34 -13.84 2.09
C ILE A 64 -10.35 -13.40 0.62
N GLU A 65 -11.50 -13.49 -0.06
CA GLU A 65 -11.62 -13.05 -1.44
C GLU A 65 -11.47 -11.54 -1.60
N ALA A 66 -11.97 -10.73 -0.66
CA ALA A 66 -11.76 -9.28 -0.67
C ALA A 66 -10.28 -8.89 -0.54
N PHE A 67 -9.52 -9.58 0.33
CA PHE A 67 -8.07 -9.37 0.46
C PHE A 67 -7.33 -9.76 -0.83
N LYS A 68 -7.66 -10.92 -1.42
CA LYS A 68 -7.09 -11.34 -2.71
C LYS A 68 -7.40 -10.32 -3.81
N GLU A 69 -8.63 -9.83 -3.85
CA GLU A 69 -9.05 -8.82 -4.83
C GLU A 69 -8.30 -7.51 -4.66
N ALA A 70 -8.15 -7.02 -3.43
CA ALA A 70 -7.37 -5.82 -3.15
C ALA A 70 -5.90 -5.96 -3.59
N ILE A 71 -5.32 -7.15 -3.43
CA ILE A 71 -3.97 -7.46 -3.94
C ILE A 71 -3.93 -7.44 -5.47
N ARG A 72 -4.91 -8.04 -6.16
CA ARG A 72 -5.02 -8.02 -7.63
C ARG A 72 -5.17 -6.59 -8.18
N ARG A 73 -5.93 -5.73 -7.48
CA ARG A 73 -6.13 -4.32 -7.82
C ARG A 73 -4.92 -3.44 -7.51
N ARG A 74 -3.92 -3.94 -6.79
CA ARG A 74 -2.72 -3.18 -6.43
C ARG A 74 -1.95 -2.78 -7.68
N ARG A 75 -1.76 -1.47 -7.86
CA ARG A 75 -0.90 -0.92 -8.92
C ARG A 75 -0.04 0.23 -8.37
N PRO A 76 1.20 0.39 -8.86
CA PRO A 76 2.02 1.56 -8.56
C PRO A 76 1.27 2.87 -8.86
N TYR A 77 1.48 3.89 -8.03
CA TYR A 77 1.01 5.25 -8.33
C TYR A 77 1.98 5.94 -9.28
N TRP A 78 3.26 6.00 -8.88
CA TRP A 78 4.34 6.41 -9.77
C TRP A 78 4.71 5.25 -10.68
N VAL A 79 4.62 5.47 -11.99
CA VAL A 79 5.05 4.53 -13.03
C VAL A 79 6.19 5.16 -13.84
N ARG A 80 7.10 4.33 -14.36
CA ARG A 80 8.08 4.84 -15.33
C ARG A 80 7.31 5.31 -16.57
N GLN A 81 7.49 6.57 -16.95
CA GLN A 81 7.02 7.01 -18.26
C GLN A 81 7.87 6.30 -19.33
N PRO A 82 7.24 5.83 -20.43
CA PRO A 82 7.96 5.22 -21.55
C PRO A 82 8.91 6.19 -22.23
#